data_AF-A0A176UAG1-F1
#
_entry.id   AF-A0A176UAG1-F1
#
_cell.length_a   1.000
_cell.length_b   1.000
_cell.length_c   1.000
_cell.angle_alpha   90.00
_cell.angle_beta   90.00
_cell.angle_gamma   90.00
#
_symmetry.space_group_name_H-M   'P 1'
#
loop_
_entity.id
_entity.type
_entity.pdbx_description
1 polymer ?
#
loop_
_entity_poly.entity_id
_entity_poly.type
_entity_poly.pdbx_seq_one_letter_code
_entity_poly.pdbx_strand_id
1 'polypeptide(L)'
;MATAYTETPSNLNEIVPFIVTDIKVIKNLFYSADRVIFYDACSFQRHSHLANRERSILIRYYNAHATTVLITRCILMELASDRGMLAEEFIEFIKVMSENEIKVVLFDEEYIYDILSECFSVNEKINAYLLWAVRMCKSPTSTITETLKENTKLMAEVLEGKNLQQSDVYDRFFTAVRGNKEHDDNLGEELIAICVHILSHLPGVYDGKLCVMTDDKGAAAKIDSVMKKTDARNRGVKIALFSTPKLVQHMFQEQVEISEDEMVTILSQGASGKIVVMGITAYDFDVNRSISMTSRELAHKIMEPNGILIVF
;
A
#
# COMPACT_ATOMS: atom_id res chain seq x y z
N MET A 1 -22.06 3.68 20.93
CA MET A 1 -22.45 4.16 19.59
C MET A 1 -21.23 4.00 18.72
N ALA A 2 -21.26 3.14 17.71
CA ALA A 2 -20.13 2.98 16.80
C ALA A 2 -19.88 4.32 16.10
N THR A 3 -18.69 4.88 16.27
CA THR A 3 -18.25 6.06 15.54
C THR A 3 -18.13 5.68 14.07
N ALA A 4 -19.00 6.21 13.23
CA ALA A 4 -18.98 5.94 11.80
C ALA A 4 -17.77 6.64 11.18
N TYR A 5 -16.85 5.87 10.59
CA TYR A 5 -15.82 6.44 9.72
C TYR A 5 -16.49 7.27 8.63
N THR A 6 -15.93 8.44 8.35
CA THR A 6 -16.42 9.27 7.25
C THR A 6 -15.72 8.83 5.97
N GLU A 7 -16.46 8.28 5.02
CA GLU A 7 -15.91 7.81 3.74
C GLU A 7 -15.20 8.94 2.95
N THR A 8 -15.73 10.15 3.07
CA THR A 8 -15.17 11.36 2.45
C THR A 8 -14.82 12.38 3.54
N PRO A 9 -13.53 12.70 3.75
CA PRO A 9 -13.14 13.72 4.71
C PRO A 9 -13.80 15.06 4.38
N SER A 10 -14.29 15.77 5.39
CA SER A 10 -15.00 17.04 5.21
C SER A 10 -14.15 18.14 4.58
N ASN A 11 -12.83 18.06 4.74
CA ASN A 11 -11.84 18.94 4.14
C ASN A 11 -11.13 18.34 2.90
N LEU A 12 -11.76 17.37 2.23
CA LEU A 12 -11.20 16.76 1.01
C LEU A 12 -10.86 17.80 -0.07
N ASN A 13 -11.64 18.87 -0.17
CA ASN A 13 -11.44 19.97 -1.11
C ASN A 13 -10.05 20.63 -1.00
N GLU A 14 -9.38 20.54 0.15
CA GLU A 14 -8.03 21.07 0.33
C GLU A 14 -6.95 20.29 -0.44
N ILE A 15 -7.19 19.00 -0.71
CA ILE A 15 -6.25 18.15 -1.45
C ILE A 15 -6.68 17.89 -2.90
N VAL A 16 -7.96 18.10 -3.26
CA VAL A 16 -8.50 17.89 -4.62
C VAL A 16 -7.63 18.49 -5.72
N PRO A 17 -7.10 19.73 -5.62
CA PRO A 17 -6.24 20.30 -6.66
C PRO A 17 -4.90 19.57 -6.86
N PHE A 18 -4.47 18.79 -5.87
CA PHE A 18 -3.15 18.16 -5.78
C PHE A 18 -3.19 16.66 -6.03
N ILE A 19 -4.40 16.08 -6.17
CA ILE A 19 -4.60 14.65 -6.41
C ILE A 19 -5.29 14.39 -7.75
N VAL A 20 -5.11 13.18 -8.28
CA VAL A 20 -5.82 12.69 -9.44
C VAL A 20 -6.96 11.77 -8.99
N THR A 21 -8.18 12.06 -9.46
CA THR A 21 -9.40 11.28 -9.19
C THR A 21 -10.09 10.77 -10.46
N ASP A 22 -9.77 11.32 -11.63
CA ASP A 22 -10.40 10.90 -12.89
C ASP A 22 -9.90 9.52 -13.33
N ILE A 23 -10.81 8.54 -13.44
CA ILE A 23 -10.47 7.16 -13.78
C ILE A 23 -9.74 7.01 -15.12
N LYS A 24 -10.02 7.83 -16.14
CA LYS A 24 -9.30 7.75 -17.41
C LYS A 24 -7.85 8.19 -17.24
N VAL A 25 -7.61 9.24 -16.44
CA VAL A 25 -6.26 9.69 -16.11
C VAL A 25 -5.54 8.64 -15.24
N ILE A 26 -6.22 8.07 -14.25
CA ILE A 26 -5.66 7.04 -13.36
C ILE A 26 -5.20 5.83 -14.17
N LYS A 27 -6.01 5.34 -15.12
CA LYS A 27 -5.62 4.23 -16.00
C LYS A 27 -4.35 4.54 -16.79
N ASN A 28 -4.30 5.70 -17.43
CA ASN A 28 -3.12 6.14 -18.18
C ASN A 28 -1.87 6.23 -17.29
N LEU A 29 -1.99 6.79 -16.08
CA LEU A 29 -0.90 6.85 -15.11
C LEU A 29 -0.44 5.45 -14.69
N PHE A 30 -1.37 4.55 -14.39
CA PHE A 30 -1.03 3.18 -14.00
C PHE A 30 -0.21 2.46 -15.07
N TYR A 31 -0.58 2.58 -16.35
CA TYR A 31 0.18 1.94 -17.44
C TYR A 31 1.50 2.62 -17.75
N SER A 32 1.58 3.95 -17.66
CA SER A 32 2.79 4.72 -17.99
C SER A 32 3.81 4.84 -16.86
N ALA A 33 3.40 4.68 -15.60
CA ALA A 33 4.32 4.75 -14.48
C ALA A 33 5.30 3.57 -14.47
N ASP A 34 6.57 3.85 -14.21
CA ASP A 34 7.58 2.80 -14.01
C ASP A 34 7.39 2.12 -12.64
N ARG A 35 6.89 2.87 -11.66
CA ARG A 35 6.58 2.40 -10.32
C ARG A 35 5.26 2.97 -9.82
N VAL A 36 4.48 2.11 -9.20
CA VAL A 36 3.22 2.46 -8.54
C VAL A 36 3.33 2.01 -7.08
N ILE A 37 3.22 2.95 -6.15
CA ILE A 37 3.35 2.67 -4.72
C ILE A 37 2.03 2.90 -3.98
N PHE A 38 1.49 1.83 -3.40
CA PHE A 38 0.36 1.91 -2.49
C PHE A 38 0.87 2.27 -1.10
N TYR A 39 0.35 3.36 -0.55
CA TYR A 39 0.65 3.76 0.82
C TYR A 39 -0.37 3.19 1.80
N ASP A 40 0.14 2.50 2.80
CA ASP A 40 -0.59 2.19 4.03
C ASP A 40 -0.65 3.44 4.94
N ALA A 41 -1.70 3.57 5.75
CA ALA A 41 -1.97 4.70 6.64
C ALA A 41 -0.82 4.92 7.62
N CYS A 42 -0.31 3.85 8.26
CA CYS A 42 0.78 3.97 9.24
C CYS A 42 2.04 4.60 8.63
N SER A 43 2.41 4.19 7.43
CA SER A 43 3.62 4.69 6.76
C SER A 43 3.42 6.08 6.19
N PHE A 44 2.21 6.35 5.68
CA PHE A 44 1.84 7.68 5.22
C PHE A 44 1.93 8.70 6.35
N GLN A 45 1.38 8.35 7.52
CA GLN A 45 1.49 9.16 8.73
C GLN A 45 2.97 9.39 9.09
N ARG A 46 3.80 8.35 9.18
CA ARG A 46 5.23 8.52 9.49
C ARG A 46 5.94 9.47 8.52
N HIS A 47 5.77 9.26 7.22
CA HIS A 47 6.44 10.08 6.20
C HIS A 47 5.92 11.52 6.17
N SER A 48 4.65 11.75 6.46
CA SER A 48 4.10 13.10 6.56
C SER A 48 4.69 13.92 7.71
N HIS A 49 5.24 13.28 8.76
CA HIS A 49 5.89 13.98 9.88
C HIS A 49 7.38 14.26 9.64
N LEU A 50 7.95 13.84 8.51
CA LEU A 50 9.32 14.20 8.15
C LEU A 50 9.45 15.71 7.95
N ALA A 51 10.59 16.28 8.31
CA ALA A 51 10.86 17.68 8.00
C ALA A 51 11.16 17.85 6.50
N ASN A 52 11.11 19.09 6.02
CA ASN A 52 11.23 19.41 4.59
C ASN A 52 12.52 18.86 3.95
N ARG A 53 13.61 18.83 4.72
CA ARG A 53 14.89 18.28 4.26
C ARG A 53 14.75 16.79 3.92
N GLU A 54 14.25 15.97 4.83
CA GLU A 54 14.10 14.53 4.62
C GLU A 54 12.99 14.20 3.61
N ARG A 55 11.89 14.98 3.59
CA ARG A 55 10.86 14.87 2.56
C ARG A 55 11.46 15.05 1.16
N SER A 56 12.36 16.01 0.98
CA SER A 56 13.01 16.25 -0.32
C SER A 56 13.83 15.06 -0.81
N ILE A 57 14.40 14.27 0.10
CA ILE A 57 15.16 13.05 -0.25
C ILE A 57 14.21 11.98 -0.79
N LEU A 58 13.08 11.75 -0.11
CA LEU A 58 12.03 10.84 -0.58
C LEU A 58 11.50 11.24 -1.95
N ILE A 59 11.24 12.53 -2.14
CA ILE A 59 10.73 13.09 -3.40
C ILE A 59 11.71 12.86 -4.55
N ARG A 60 13.01 13.15 -4.34
CA ARG A 60 14.04 12.88 -5.35
C ARG A 60 14.08 11.41 -5.73
N TYR A 61 14.00 10.51 -4.75
CA TYR A 61 13.95 9.08 -5.00
C TYR A 61 12.70 8.70 -5.82
N TYR A 62 11.52 9.20 -5.46
CA TYR A 62 10.30 8.91 -6.22
C TYR A 62 10.34 9.45 -7.66
N ASN A 63 10.89 10.64 -7.87
CA ASN A 63 11.08 11.20 -9.21
C ASN A 63 12.09 10.41 -10.04
N ALA A 64 13.20 9.96 -9.44
CA ALA A 64 14.18 9.12 -10.12
C ALA A 64 13.59 7.79 -10.64
N HIS A 65 12.49 7.33 -10.03
CA HIS A 65 11.78 6.09 -10.39
C HIS A 65 10.43 6.32 -11.07
N ALA A 66 10.14 7.54 -11.54
CA ALA A 66 8.85 7.92 -12.13
C ALA A 66 7.65 7.37 -11.32
N THR A 67 7.72 7.51 -10.00
CA THR A 67 6.80 6.86 -9.07
C THR A 67 5.45 7.57 -9.04
N THR A 68 4.38 6.82 -9.22
CA THR A 68 3.00 7.26 -8.91
C THR A 68 2.59 6.74 -7.54
N VAL A 69 2.10 7.63 -6.68
CA VAL A 69 1.63 7.32 -5.33
C VAL A 69 0.12 7.08 -5.36
N LEU A 70 -0.32 5.93 -4.88
CA LEU A 70 -1.73 5.58 -4.70
C LEU A 70 -2.09 5.59 -3.21
N ILE A 71 -3.11 6.35 -2.86
CA ILE A 71 -3.77 6.33 -1.56
C ILE A 71 -5.17 5.78 -1.80
N THR A 72 -5.50 4.62 -1.23
CA THR A 72 -6.84 4.05 -1.45
C THR A 72 -7.90 4.82 -0.67
N ARG A 73 -9.17 4.73 -1.08
CA ARG A 73 -10.29 5.33 -0.33
C ARG A 73 -10.30 4.85 1.11
N CYS A 74 -10.09 3.56 1.37
CA CYS A 74 -10.05 3.01 2.73
C CYS A 74 -8.92 3.61 3.57
N ILE A 75 -7.72 3.79 2.99
CA ILE A 75 -6.61 4.45 3.69
C ILE A 75 -6.92 5.92 3.96
N LEU A 76 -7.56 6.62 3.02
CA LEU A 76 -7.98 7.99 3.25
C LEU A 76 -8.98 8.11 4.41
N MET A 77 -9.89 7.13 4.55
CA MET A 77 -10.81 7.04 5.70
C MET A 77 -10.06 6.88 7.02
N GLU A 78 -9.02 6.04 7.05
CA GLU A 78 -8.15 5.85 8.22
C GLU A 78 -7.40 7.13 8.58
N LEU A 79 -6.85 7.82 7.59
CA LEU A 79 -6.12 9.09 7.79
C LEU A 79 -7.03 10.21 8.30
N ALA A 80 -8.31 10.23 7.93
CA ALA A 80 -9.27 11.20 8.45
C ALA A 80 -9.69 10.93 9.91
N SER A 81 -9.44 9.70 10.39
CA SER A 81 -9.71 9.26 11.76
C SER A 81 -11.18 9.51 12.17
N ASP A 82 -11.47 9.41 13.47
CA ASP A 82 -12.79 9.69 14.05
C ASP A 82 -13.20 11.17 13.91
N ARG A 83 -12.27 12.04 13.52
CA ARG A 83 -12.52 13.49 13.33
C ARG A 83 -13.20 13.80 12.00
N GLY A 84 -13.19 12.86 11.03
CA GLY A 84 -13.72 13.09 9.68
C GLY A 84 -12.99 14.19 8.92
N MET A 85 -11.73 14.48 9.28
CA MET A 85 -10.89 15.52 8.71
C MET A 85 -9.45 15.03 8.60
N LEU A 86 -8.80 15.34 7.49
CA LEU A 86 -7.36 15.11 7.32
C LEU A 86 -6.58 16.13 8.16
N ALA A 87 -5.52 15.66 8.82
CA ALA A 87 -4.57 16.52 9.52
C ALA A 87 -3.79 17.41 8.52
N GLU A 88 -3.34 18.58 8.99
CA GLU A 88 -2.63 19.56 8.15
C GLU A 88 -1.34 18.97 7.57
N GLU A 89 -0.64 18.14 8.36
CA GLU A 89 0.59 17.47 7.97
C GLU A 89 0.37 16.51 6.78
N PHE A 90 -0.79 15.84 6.73
CA PHE A 90 -1.16 14.93 5.64
C PHE A 90 -1.44 15.70 4.35
N ILE A 91 -2.20 16.80 4.47
CA ILE A 91 -2.53 17.70 3.37
C ILE A 91 -1.25 18.29 2.79
N GLU A 92 -0.37 18.79 3.67
CA GLU A 92 0.91 19.38 3.28
C GLU A 92 1.81 18.35 2.58
N PHE A 93 1.86 17.11 3.07
CA PHE A 93 2.65 16.06 2.43
C PHE A 93 2.16 15.75 1.00
N ILE A 94 0.83 15.71 0.78
CA ILE A 94 0.24 15.54 -0.56
C ILE A 94 0.59 16.72 -1.47
N LYS A 95 0.43 17.96 -0.97
CA LYS A 95 0.77 19.17 -1.71
C LYS A 95 2.23 19.15 -2.16
N VAL A 96 3.13 18.91 -1.22
CA VAL A 96 4.58 18.86 -1.48
C VAL A 96 4.92 17.79 -2.52
N MET A 97 4.32 16.60 -2.46
CA MET A 97 4.52 15.57 -3.52
C MET A 97 4.05 16.08 -4.89
N SER A 98 2.84 16.62 -4.96
CA SER A 98 2.22 17.10 -6.20
C SER A 98 2.99 18.27 -6.84
N GLU A 99 3.41 19.24 -6.02
CA GLU A 99 4.21 20.40 -6.43
C GLU A 99 5.61 20.00 -6.94
N ASN A 100 6.12 18.83 -6.52
CA ASN A 100 7.37 18.25 -7.00
C ASN A 100 7.14 17.19 -8.09
N GLU A 101 6.03 17.32 -8.84
CA GLU A 101 5.66 16.51 -10.01
C GLU A 101 5.33 15.03 -9.75
N ILE A 102 5.31 14.59 -8.49
CA ILE A 102 4.88 13.24 -8.12
C ILE A 102 3.36 13.17 -8.26
N LYS A 103 2.88 12.21 -9.06
CA LYS A 103 1.44 11.99 -9.21
C LYS A 103 0.90 11.28 -7.98
N VAL A 104 0.10 11.99 -7.20
CA VAL A 104 -0.68 11.44 -6.09
C VAL A 104 -2.08 11.14 -6.60
N VAL A 105 -2.51 9.89 -6.45
CA VAL A 105 -3.80 9.40 -6.93
C VAL A 105 -4.62 8.97 -5.73
N LEU A 106 -5.85 9.46 -5.67
CA LEU A 106 -6.87 8.91 -4.78
C LEU A 106 -7.56 7.76 -5.51
N PHE A 107 -7.30 6.56 -5.04
CA PHE A 107 -7.67 5.32 -5.71
C PHE A 107 -8.88 4.68 -5.03
N ASP A 108 -10.06 4.87 -5.61
CA ASP A 108 -11.24 4.10 -5.19
C ASP A 108 -11.01 2.64 -5.64
N GLU A 109 -11.06 1.69 -4.71
CA GLU A 109 -10.66 0.30 -4.97
C GLU A 109 -11.51 -0.37 -6.08
N GLU A 110 -12.72 0.13 -6.31
CA GLU A 110 -13.62 -0.24 -7.41
C GLU A 110 -13.00 -0.05 -8.79
N TYR A 111 -12.11 0.94 -8.96
CA TYR A 111 -11.45 1.27 -10.23
C TYR A 111 -10.60 0.13 -10.80
N ILE A 112 -10.31 -0.90 -10.00
CA ILE A 112 -9.68 -2.13 -10.49
C ILE A 112 -10.53 -2.79 -11.58
N TYR A 113 -11.87 -2.75 -11.47
CA TYR A 113 -12.74 -3.28 -12.52
C TYR A 113 -12.50 -2.55 -13.84
N ASP A 114 -12.47 -1.21 -13.81
CA ASP A 114 -12.22 -0.38 -15.00
C ASP A 114 -10.84 -0.66 -15.60
N ILE A 115 -9.79 -0.80 -14.78
CA ILE A 115 -8.43 -1.14 -15.25
C ILE A 115 -8.44 -2.52 -15.92
N LEU A 116 -9.02 -3.53 -15.28
CA LEU A 116 -9.10 -4.90 -15.82
C LEU A 116 -9.92 -4.98 -17.10
N SER A 117 -10.99 -4.18 -17.21
CA SER A 117 -11.86 -4.16 -18.37
C SER A 117 -11.17 -3.70 -19.67
N GLU A 118 -10.04 -2.99 -19.56
CA GLU A 118 -9.20 -2.67 -20.72
C GLU A 118 -8.39 -3.87 -21.23
N CYS A 119 -8.10 -4.83 -20.35
CA CYS A 119 -7.31 -6.01 -20.65
C CYS A 119 -8.15 -7.26 -20.93
N PHE A 120 -9.37 -7.33 -20.38
CA PHE A 120 -10.22 -8.50 -20.41
C PHE A 120 -11.62 -8.15 -20.86
N SER A 121 -12.15 -8.89 -21.83
CA SER A 121 -13.48 -8.64 -22.43
C SER A 121 -14.63 -9.40 -21.75
N VAL A 122 -14.36 -10.19 -20.71
CA VAL A 122 -15.35 -11.09 -20.10
C VAL A 122 -15.41 -10.84 -18.60
N ASN A 123 -16.59 -10.46 -18.10
CA ASN A 123 -16.85 -10.17 -16.68
C ASN A 123 -16.49 -11.35 -15.78
N GLU A 124 -16.79 -12.58 -16.19
CA GLU A 124 -16.43 -13.77 -15.43
C GLU A 124 -14.93 -13.88 -15.13
N LYS A 125 -14.09 -13.51 -16.10
CA LYS A 125 -12.63 -13.50 -15.90
C LYS A 125 -12.21 -12.38 -14.94
N ILE A 126 -12.78 -11.18 -15.10
CA ILE A 126 -12.50 -10.04 -14.22
C ILE A 126 -12.91 -10.35 -12.78
N ASN A 127 -14.11 -10.89 -12.58
CA ASN A 127 -14.63 -11.24 -11.26
C ASN A 127 -13.96 -12.47 -10.65
N ALA A 128 -13.41 -13.38 -11.47
CA ALA A 128 -12.59 -14.48 -10.97
C ALA A 128 -11.33 -13.99 -10.26
N TYR A 129 -10.71 -12.88 -10.71
CA TYR A 129 -9.57 -12.28 -10.01
C TYR A 129 -9.95 -11.77 -8.62
N LEU A 130 -11.07 -11.04 -8.50
CA LEU A 130 -11.58 -10.59 -7.20
C LEU A 130 -11.88 -11.78 -6.29
N LEU A 131 -12.63 -12.76 -6.77
CA LEU A 131 -12.97 -13.96 -6.01
C LEU A 131 -11.71 -14.65 -5.46
N TRP A 132 -10.71 -14.81 -6.30
CA TRP A 132 -9.50 -15.50 -5.90
C TRP A 132 -8.68 -14.66 -4.91
N ALA A 133 -8.57 -13.35 -5.12
CA ALA A 133 -7.92 -12.44 -4.18
C ALA A 133 -8.58 -12.44 -2.80
N VAL A 134 -9.91 -12.36 -2.75
CA VAL A 134 -10.68 -12.40 -1.50
C VAL A 134 -10.45 -13.74 -0.79
N ARG A 135 -10.48 -14.88 -1.50
CA ARG A 135 -10.19 -16.20 -0.92
C ARG A 135 -8.78 -16.28 -0.33
N MET A 136 -7.78 -15.68 -0.96
CA MET A 136 -6.39 -15.72 -0.48
C MET A 136 -6.17 -14.82 0.75
N CYS A 137 -6.83 -13.65 0.77
CA CYS A 137 -6.69 -12.64 1.82
C CYS A 137 -7.52 -12.94 3.07
N LYS A 138 -8.65 -13.65 2.94
CA LYS A 138 -9.59 -13.96 4.02
C LYS A 138 -8.89 -14.57 5.25
N SER A 139 -9.18 -14.01 6.43
CA SER A 139 -8.91 -14.61 7.74
C SER A 139 -10.19 -15.03 8.46
N PRO A 140 -10.11 -15.94 9.47
CA PRO A 140 -11.28 -16.41 10.21
C PRO A 140 -12.10 -15.29 10.86
N THR A 141 -11.42 -14.22 11.27
CA THR A 141 -11.97 -13.00 11.84
C THR A 141 -11.38 -11.81 11.08
N SER A 142 -12.20 -11.09 10.34
CA SER A 142 -11.90 -9.79 9.74
C SER A 142 -13.19 -9.11 9.30
N THR A 143 -13.14 -7.80 9.08
CA THR A 143 -14.25 -6.99 8.55
C THR A 143 -14.79 -7.54 7.25
N ILE A 144 -13.92 -8.02 6.35
CA ILE A 144 -14.32 -8.72 5.12
C ILE A 144 -15.13 -9.97 5.44
N THR A 145 -14.65 -10.80 6.38
CA THR A 145 -15.33 -12.06 6.73
C THR A 145 -16.70 -11.82 7.35
N GLU A 146 -16.83 -10.86 8.27
CA GLU A 146 -18.12 -10.54 8.89
C GLU A 146 -19.09 -9.93 7.88
N THR A 147 -18.63 -8.98 7.04
CA THR A 147 -19.44 -8.38 5.96
C THR A 147 -20.01 -9.45 5.01
N LEU A 148 -19.20 -10.44 4.64
CA LEU A 148 -19.65 -11.51 3.76
C LEU A 148 -20.62 -12.49 4.45
N LYS A 149 -20.50 -12.72 5.76
CA LYS A 149 -21.50 -13.53 6.50
C LYS A 149 -22.87 -12.85 6.52
N GLU A 150 -22.89 -11.52 6.64
CA GLU A 150 -24.12 -10.73 6.65
C GLU A 150 -24.71 -10.55 5.24
N ASN A 151 -23.87 -10.59 4.19
CA ASN A 151 -24.29 -10.47 2.80
C ASN A 151 -24.10 -11.78 2.01
N THR A 152 -25.08 -12.68 2.13
CA THR A 152 -25.07 -14.00 1.47
C THR A 152 -24.95 -13.94 -0.05
N LYS A 153 -25.47 -12.89 -0.70
CA LYS A 153 -25.34 -12.70 -2.14
C LYS A 153 -23.89 -12.39 -2.53
N LEU A 154 -23.25 -11.43 -1.85
CA LEU A 154 -21.83 -11.12 -2.08
C LEU A 154 -20.96 -12.33 -1.77
N MET A 155 -21.23 -13.04 -0.67
CA MET A 155 -20.50 -14.28 -0.33
C MET A 155 -20.53 -15.30 -1.46
N ALA A 156 -21.71 -15.54 -2.05
CA ALA A 156 -21.86 -16.45 -3.17
C ALA A 156 -21.03 -16.01 -4.40
N GLU A 157 -20.94 -14.71 -4.65
CA GLU A 157 -20.21 -14.15 -5.78
C GLU A 157 -18.69 -14.16 -5.58
N VAL A 158 -18.21 -13.68 -4.43
CA VAL A 158 -16.76 -13.47 -4.18
C VAL A 158 -16.08 -14.63 -3.46
N LEU A 159 -16.82 -15.59 -2.89
CA LEU A 159 -16.26 -16.79 -2.28
C LEU A 159 -16.70 -18.09 -2.91
N GLU A 160 -17.91 -18.21 -3.47
CA GLU A 160 -18.39 -19.47 -4.07
C GLU A 160 -18.23 -19.50 -5.59
N GLY A 161 -18.12 -18.34 -6.24
CA GLY A 161 -18.00 -18.23 -7.70
C GLY A 161 -19.31 -18.32 -8.45
N LYS A 162 -20.42 -17.94 -7.80
CA LYS A 162 -21.74 -17.86 -8.43
C LYS A 162 -21.93 -16.50 -9.09
N ASN A 163 -22.70 -16.43 -10.17
CA ASN A 163 -23.09 -15.18 -10.84
C ASN A 163 -21.93 -14.25 -11.26
N LEU A 164 -20.78 -14.80 -11.64
CA LEU A 164 -19.58 -14.02 -12.01
C LEU A 164 -19.75 -13.17 -13.29
N GLN A 165 -20.90 -13.16 -13.96
CA GLN A 165 -21.13 -12.34 -15.17
C GLN A 165 -21.54 -10.90 -14.86
N GLN A 166 -21.84 -10.57 -13.60
CA GLN A 166 -22.29 -9.23 -13.20
C GLN A 166 -21.14 -8.21 -13.30
N SER A 167 -21.38 -7.01 -13.82
CA SER A 167 -20.35 -5.96 -13.93
C SER A 167 -20.15 -5.16 -12.65
N ASP A 168 -21.06 -5.29 -11.68
CA ASP A 168 -21.13 -4.46 -10.47
C ASP A 168 -20.53 -5.13 -9.23
N VAL A 169 -19.89 -6.30 -9.37
CA VAL A 169 -19.43 -7.10 -8.21
C VAL A 169 -18.35 -6.35 -7.42
N TYR A 170 -17.44 -5.65 -8.10
CA TYR A 170 -16.38 -4.85 -7.46
C TYR A 170 -16.98 -3.72 -6.64
N ASP A 171 -17.87 -2.93 -7.25
CA ASP A 171 -18.59 -1.82 -6.60
C ASP A 171 -19.31 -2.27 -5.33
N ARG A 172 -20.14 -3.32 -5.45
CA ARG A 172 -20.87 -3.86 -4.30
C ARG A 172 -19.96 -4.44 -3.23
N PHE A 173 -18.85 -5.10 -3.62
CA PHE A 173 -17.92 -5.68 -2.67
C PHE A 173 -17.20 -4.59 -1.87
N PHE A 174 -16.51 -3.66 -2.54
CA PHE A 174 -15.69 -2.64 -1.89
C PHE A 174 -16.54 -1.65 -1.09
N THR A 175 -17.69 -1.22 -1.61
CA THR A 175 -18.64 -0.39 -0.87
C THR A 175 -19.14 -1.09 0.40
N ALA A 176 -19.49 -2.37 0.33
CA ALA A 176 -20.01 -3.10 1.48
C ALA A 176 -18.94 -3.28 2.59
N VAL A 177 -17.71 -3.65 2.23
CA VAL A 177 -16.65 -3.83 3.22
C VAL A 177 -16.18 -2.51 3.82
N ARG A 178 -16.04 -1.43 3.03
CA ARG A 178 -15.71 -0.11 3.56
C ARG A 178 -16.81 0.43 4.48
N GLY A 179 -18.07 0.20 4.14
CA GLY A 179 -19.22 0.61 4.96
C GLY A 179 -19.27 -0.04 6.34
N ASN A 180 -18.58 -1.18 6.51
CA ASN A 180 -18.46 -1.92 7.76
C ASN A 180 -17.10 -1.73 8.46
N LYS A 181 -16.28 -0.77 8.01
CA LYS A 181 -14.97 -0.52 8.64
C LYS A 181 -15.12 -0.20 10.13
N GLU A 182 -14.33 -0.90 10.95
CA GLU A 182 -14.29 -0.71 12.39
C GLU A 182 -13.00 0.01 12.83
N HIS A 183 -13.01 0.55 14.06
CA HIS A 183 -11.82 1.18 14.64
C HIS A 183 -10.75 0.12 14.95
N ASP A 184 -9.48 0.43 14.66
CA ASP A 184 -8.34 -0.48 14.81
C ASP A 184 -8.46 -1.82 14.05
N ASP A 185 -9.30 -1.90 13.01
CA ASP A 185 -9.31 -3.04 12.10
C ASP A 185 -8.20 -2.95 11.03
N ASN A 186 -7.85 -4.09 10.44
CA ASN A 186 -6.82 -4.19 9.40
C ASN A 186 -7.42 -4.09 7.98
N LEU A 187 -8.56 -3.41 7.82
CA LEU A 187 -9.28 -3.42 6.55
C LEU A 187 -8.47 -2.71 5.45
N GLY A 188 -7.82 -1.58 5.74
CA GLY A 188 -7.02 -0.85 4.77
C GLY A 188 -5.95 -1.72 4.14
N GLU A 189 -5.23 -2.49 4.95
CA GLU A 189 -4.14 -3.36 4.50
C GLU A 189 -4.67 -4.61 3.80
N GLU A 190 -5.81 -5.16 4.23
CA GLU A 190 -6.49 -6.24 3.52
C GLU A 190 -6.96 -5.80 2.12
N LEU A 191 -7.52 -4.60 2.00
CA LEU A 191 -7.95 -4.06 0.71
C LEU A 191 -6.75 -3.73 -0.18
N ILE A 192 -5.67 -3.14 0.34
CA ILE A 192 -4.42 -2.98 -0.42
C ILE A 192 -3.95 -4.34 -0.92
N ALA A 193 -3.89 -5.37 -0.06
CA ALA A 193 -3.45 -6.71 -0.43
C ALA A 193 -4.29 -7.30 -1.57
N ILE A 194 -5.62 -7.16 -1.51
CA ILE A 194 -6.52 -7.56 -2.59
C ILE A 194 -6.22 -6.77 -3.87
N CYS A 195 -6.07 -5.45 -3.76
CA CYS A 195 -5.82 -4.57 -4.90
C CYS A 195 -4.53 -4.94 -5.64
N VAL A 196 -3.40 -4.98 -4.92
CA VAL A 196 -2.10 -5.28 -5.53
C VAL A 196 -2.03 -6.70 -6.06
N HIS A 197 -2.73 -7.64 -5.42
CA HIS A 197 -2.79 -9.00 -5.88
C HIS A 197 -3.53 -9.12 -7.21
N ILE A 198 -4.69 -8.48 -7.35
CA ILE A 198 -5.43 -8.47 -8.61
C ILE A 198 -4.59 -7.78 -9.71
N LEU A 199 -4.07 -6.59 -9.43
CA LEU A 199 -3.27 -5.81 -10.38
C LEU A 199 -1.97 -6.51 -10.80
N SER A 200 -1.41 -7.39 -9.95
CA SER A 200 -0.20 -8.16 -10.29
C SER A 200 -0.39 -9.15 -11.44
N HIS A 201 -1.64 -9.44 -11.83
CA HIS A 201 -1.97 -10.34 -12.95
C HIS A 201 -2.24 -9.60 -14.26
N LEU A 202 -2.12 -8.27 -14.27
CA LEU A 202 -2.32 -7.47 -15.48
C LEU A 202 -1.18 -7.71 -16.48
N PRO A 203 -1.50 -7.89 -17.78
CA PRO A 203 -0.49 -7.93 -18.83
C PRO A 203 0.34 -6.64 -18.85
N GLY A 204 1.65 -6.77 -19.06
CA GLY A 204 2.56 -5.62 -19.17
C GLY A 204 3.03 -5.03 -17.83
N VAL A 205 2.50 -5.50 -16.70
CA VAL A 205 3.12 -5.24 -15.40
C VAL A 205 4.35 -6.14 -15.27
N TYR A 206 5.44 -5.61 -14.72
CA TYR A 206 6.69 -6.35 -14.46
C TYR A 206 7.06 -6.33 -12.97
N ASP A 207 7.97 -7.24 -12.58
CA ASP A 207 8.45 -7.37 -11.21
C ASP A 207 8.98 -6.03 -10.68
N GLY A 208 8.46 -5.60 -9.51
CA GLY A 208 8.88 -4.35 -8.87
C GLY A 208 8.14 -3.08 -9.35
N LYS A 209 7.27 -3.16 -10.37
CA LYS A 209 6.39 -2.04 -10.72
C LYS A 209 5.40 -1.75 -9.60
N LEU A 210 4.73 -2.78 -9.09
CA LEU A 210 3.80 -2.64 -7.96
C LEU A 210 4.58 -2.67 -6.65
N CYS A 211 4.41 -1.63 -5.86
CA CYS A 211 5.05 -1.47 -4.56
C CYS A 211 3.98 -1.22 -3.48
N VAL A 212 4.26 -1.68 -2.26
CA VAL A 212 3.48 -1.29 -1.07
C VAL A 212 4.45 -0.72 -0.04
N MET A 213 4.15 0.47 0.45
CA MET A 213 4.82 1.11 1.57
C MET A 213 4.04 0.82 2.85
N THR A 214 4.57 -0.06 3.69
CA THR A 214 4.00 -0.39 5.00
C THR A 214 5.12 -0.59 6.03
N ASP A 215 4.97 0.02 7.21
CA ASP A 215 5.82 -0.22 8.39
C ASP A 215 5.19 -1.24 9.34
N ASP A 216 3.98 -1.73 9.05
CA ASP A 216 3.35 -2.80 9.81
C ASP A 216 3.80 -4.18 9.31
N LYS A 217 4.37 -4.96 10.24
CA LYS A 217 4.74 -6.36 9.99
C LYS A 217 3.54 -7.24 9.72
N GLY A 218 2.39 -6.94 10.31
CA GLY A 218 1.14 -7.65 10.08
C GLY A 218 0.68 -7.51 8.63
N ALA A 219 0.57 -6.26 8.16
CA ALA A 219 0.28 -5.91 6.78
C ALA A 219 1.24 -6.57 5.78
N ALA A 220 2.54 -6.43 5.99
CA ALA A 220 3.56 -7.02 5.13
C ALA A 220 3.47 -8.55 5.07
N ALA A 221 3.30 -9.21 6.22
CA ALA A 221 3.13 -10.66 6.29
C ALA A 221 1.86 -11.11 5.57
N LYS A 222 0.81 -10.31 5.59
CA LYS A 222 -0.45 -10.63 4.91
C LYS A 222 -0.32 -10.56 3.39
N ILE A 223 0.30 -9.50 2.87
CA ILE A 223 0.58 -9.37 1.43
C ILE A 223 1.50 -10.49 0.96
N ASP A 224 2.57 -10.79 1.70
CA ASP A 224 3.48 -11.90 1.40
C ASP A 224 2.75 -13.26 1.42
N SER A 225 1.86 -13.47 2.40
CA SER A 225 1.04 -14.69 2.49
C SER A 225 0.11 -14.86 1.28
N VAL A 226 -0.57 -13.79 0.87
CA VAL A 226 -1.45 -13.79 -0.30
C VAL A 226 -0.69 -14.19 -1.57
N MET A 227 0.53 -13.66 -1.76
CA MET A 227 1.37 -14.01 -2.91
C MET A 227 1.96 -15.43 -2.84
N LYS A 228 2.23 -15.94 -1.63
CA LYS A 228 2.76 -17.29 -1.42
C LYS A 228 1.71 -18.39 -1.59
N LYS A 229 0.46 -18.15 -1.19
CA LYS A 229 -0.66 -19.10 -1.35
C LYS A 229 -1.04 -19.32 -2.81
N THR A 230 -0.65 -18.42 -3.70
CA THR A 230 -0.77 -18.59 -5.14
C THR A 230 0.19 -19.65 -5.67
N ASP A 231 -0.35 -20.60 -6.44
CA ASP A 231 0.43 -21.58 -7.19
C ASP A 231 1.48 -20.86 -8.06
N ALA A 232 2.72 -21.36 -8.08
CA ALA A 232 3.82 -20.77 -8.83
C ALA A 232 3.50 -20.57 -10.33
N ARG A 233 2.61 -21.38 -10.93
CA ARG A 233 2.17 -21.24 -12.33
C ARG A 233 1.16 -20.11 -12.56
N ASN A 234 0.49 -19.67 -11.49
CA ASN A 234 -0.52 -18.62 -11.52
C ASN A 234 -0.07 -17.39 -10.74
N ARG A 235 1.22 -17.30 -10.36
CA ARG A 235 1.73 -16.18 -9.58
C ARG A 235 1.85 -14.97 -10.49
N GLY A 236 1.13 -13.90 -10.15
CA GLY A 236 1.34 -12.57 -10.72
C GLY A 236 2.76 -12.06 -10.48
N VAL A 237 3.03 -10.86 -10.98
CA VAL A 237 4.35 -10.23 -10.80
C VAL A 237 4.72 -10.07 -9.32
N LYS A 238 6.01 -10.01 -9.03
CA LYS A 238 6.48 -9.72 -7.68
C LYS A 238 6.16 -8.29 -7.28
N ILE A 239 5.44 -8.17 -6.18
CA ILE A 239 5.15 -6.91 -5.52
C ILE A 239 6.32 -6.57 -4.60
N ALA A 240 6.86 -5.36 -4.72
CA ALA A 240 7.91 -4.88 -3.83
C ALA A 240 7.31 -4.36 -2.53
N LEU A 241 7.65 -4.98 -1.41
CA LEU A 241 7.31 -4.48 -0.07
C LEU A 241 8.42 -3.59 0.46
N PHE A 242 8.08 -2.37 0.84
CA PHE A 242 8.97 -1.42 1.50
C PHE A 242 8.45 -1.09 2.90
N SER A 243 9.33 -1.27 3.88
CA SER A 243 9.28 -0.53 5.14
C SER A 243 10.14 0.73 5.02
N THR A 244 9.98 1.68 5.94
CA THR A 244 10.84 2.87 6.03
C THR A 244 12.33 2.48 6.08
N PRO A 245 12.78 1.53 6.92
CA PRO A 245 14.18 1.10 6.92
C PRO A 245 14.66 0.50 5.60
N LYS A 246 13.83 -0.32 4.95
CA LYS A 246 14.18 -0.92 3.66
C LYS A 246 14.26 0.13 2.56
N LEU A 247 13.38 1.12 2.57
CA LEU A 247 13.42 2.25 1.65
C LEU A 247 14.73 3.04 1.80
N VAL A 248 15.13 3.34 3.04
CA VAL A 248 16.41 4.02 3.33
C VAL A 248 17.60 3.21 2.83
N GLN A 249 17.60 1.89 3.04
CA GLN A 249 18.63 1.03 2.48
C GLN A 249 18.68 1.07 0.95
N HIS A 250 17.52 1.01 0.28
CA HIS A 250 17.45 1.11 -1.18
C HIS A 250 17.96 2.45 -1.70
N MET A 251 17.55 3.57 -1.08
CA MET A 251 18.03 4.90 -1.44
C MET A 251 19.56 4.99 -1.36
N PHE A 252 20.16 4.45 -0.28
CA PHE A 252 21.61 4.43 -0.13
C PHE A 252 22.30 3.55 -1.19
N GLN A 253 21.78 2.35 -1.43
CA GLN A 253 22.34 1.41 -2.42
C GLN A 253 22.30 1.96 -3.84
N GLU A 254 21.28 2.75 -4.15
CA GLU A 254 21.12 3.43 -5.44
C GLU A 254 21.82 4.79 -5.50
N GLN A 255 22.67 5.10 -4.51
CA GLN A 255 23.51 6.30 -4.48
C GLN A 255 22.70 7.61 -4.47
N VAL A 256 21.48 7.59 -3.90
CA VAL A 256 20.78 8.83 -3.54
C VAL A 256 21.64 9.58 -2.53
N GLU A 257 21.83 10.88 -2.74
CA GLU A 257 22.57 11.72 -1.80
C GLU A 257 21.81 11.81 -0.47
N ILE A 258 22.31 11.11 0.54
CA ILE A 258 21.75 11.06 1.90
C ILE A 258 22.89 10.89 2.91
N SER A 259 22.96 11.76 3.91
CA SER A 259 23.95 11.67 5.00
C SER A 259 23.47 10.73 6.11
N GLU A 260 24.40 10.24 6.95
CA GLU A 260 24.06 9.40 8.10
C GLU A 260 23.00 10.05 9.00
N ASP A 261 23.15 11.34 9.35
CA ASP A 261 22.18 12.04 10.22
C ASP A 261 20.78 12.18 9.58
N GLU A 262 20.71 12.28 8.25
CA GLU A 262 19.43 12.30 7.52
C GLU A 262 18.78 10.90 7.54
N MET A 263 19.58 9.83 7.33
CA MET A 263 19.09 8.46 7.50
C MET A 263 18.56 8.24 8.91
N VAL A 264 19.31 8.65 9.94
CA VAL A 264 18.89 8.51 11.34
C VAL A 264 17.56 9.22 11.59
N THR A 265 17.42 10.44 11.05
CA THR A 265 16.18 11.23 11.18
C THR A 265 15.00 10.50 10.54
N ILE A 266 15.15 10.01 9.30
CA ILE A 266 14.09 9.26 8.61
C ILE A 266 13.74 7.98 9.37
N LEU A 267 14.75 7.18 9.74
CA LEU A 267 14.57 5.91 10.45
C LEU A 267 13.92 6.09 11.82
N SER A 268 14.17 7.21 12.50
CA SER A 268 13.61 7.48 13.83
C SER A 268 12.13 7.87 13.80
N GLN A 269 11.55 8.19 12.63
CA GLN A 269 10.18 8.68 12.60
C GLN A 269 9.15 7.61 12.98
N GLY A 270 8.34 7.95 13.99
CA GLY A 270 7.35 7.05 14.57
C GLY A 270 7.95 5.89 15.39
N ALA A 271 9.23 5.93 15.76
CA ALA A 271 9.87 4.94 16.62
C ALA A 271 10.45 5.60 17.89
N SER A 272 9.87 5.28 19.05
CA SER A 272 10.45 5.66 20.35
C SER A 272 11.41 4.56 20.84
N GLY A 273 12.67 4.60 20.40
CA GLY A 273 13.72 3.69 20.87
C GLY A 273 14.33 2.83 19.77
N LYS A 274 14.34 1.51 19.95
CA LYS A 274 14.93 0.57 18.98
C LYS A 274 13.94 0.24 17.87
N ILE A 275 14.44 0.26 16.65
CA ILE A 275 13.77 -0.24 15.45
C ILE A 275 14.01 -1.74 15.38
N VAL A 276 12.98 -2.51 14.99
CA VAL A 276 13.09 -3.95 14.81
C VAL A 276 12.90 -4.28 13.33
N VAL A 277 13.95 -4.72 12.66
CA VAL A 277 13.94 -5.13 11.25
C VAL A 277 14.09 -6.64 11.12
N MET A 278 13.60 -7.19 10.01
CA MET A 278 13.89 -8.53 9.52
C MET A 278 14.96 -8.42 8.45
N GLY A 279 16.06 -9.15 8.59
CA GLY A 279 17.21 -8.99 7.70
C GLY A 279 18.25 -10.09 7.83
N ILE A 280 19.34 -9.91 7.09
CA ILE A 280 20.51 -10.79 7.07
C ILE A 280 21.74 -9.92 7.35
N THR A 281 22.57 -10.31 8.30
CA THR A 281 23.89 -9.70 8.55
C THR A 281 25.01 -10.60 8.03
N ALA A 282 26.24 -10.11 7.99
CA ALA A 282 27.39 -10.79 7.38
C ALA A 282 27.67 -12.23 7.89
N TYR A 283 27.18 -12.60 9.07
CA TYR A 283 27.40 -13.91 9.69
C TYR A 283 26.13 -14.76 9.80
N ASP A 284 25.01 -14.26 9.28
CA ASP A 284 23.74 -14.99 9.32
C ASP A 284 23.67 -16.01 8.17
N PHE A 285 23.34 -17.25 8.51
CA PHE A 285 23.04 -18.29 7.51
C PHE A 285 21.59 -18.24 7.03
N ASP A 286 20.69 -17.68 7.83
CA ASP A 286 19.25 -17.57 7.60
C ASP A 286 18.74 -16.16 7.96
N VAL A 287 17.57 -15.78 7.44
CA VAL A 287 16.94 -14.49 7.76
C VAL A 287 16.62 -14.39 9.25
N ASN A 288 17.22 -13.41 9.93
CA ASN A 288 16.88 -13.06 11.30
C ASN A 288 15.57 -12.25 11.31
N ARG A 289 14.55 -12.79 11.99
CA ARG A 289 13.20 -12.20 12.04
C ARG A 289 13.08 -10.97 12.94
N SER A 290 14.07 -10.69 13.79
CA SER A 290 13.97 -9.65 14.81
C SER A 290 15.35 -9.09 15.19
N ILE A 291 15.98 -8.37 14.27
CA ILE A 291 17.18 -7.58 14.55
C ILE A 291 16.73 -6.25 15.17
N SER A 292 17.09 -6.00 16.43
CA SER A 292 16.69 -4.79 17.17
C SER A 292 17.87 -3.85 17.39
N MET A 293 17.78 -2.64 16.82
CA MET A 293 18.87 -1.66 16.80
C MET A 293 18.31 -0.24 16.99
N THR A 294 19.12 0.67 17.51
CA THR A 294 18.79 2.11 17.44
C THR A 294 18.84 2.61 15.99
N SER A 295 18.18 3.73 15.69
CA SER A 295 18.21 4.33 14.35
C SER A 295 19.63 4.62 13.87
N ARG A 296 20.53 5.03 14.77
CA ARG A 296 21.95 5.30 14.47
C ARG A 296 22.75 4.03 14.18
N GLU A 297 22.59 2.99 15.00
CA GLU A 297 23.22 1.69 14.73
C GLU A 297 22.75 1.11 13.39
N LEU A 298 21.47 1.25 13.07
CA LEU A 298 20.91 0.78 11.81
C LEU A 298 21.42 1.57 10.61
N ALA A 299 21.47 2.91 10.69
CA ALA A 299 22.07 3.75 9.65
C ALA A 299 23.53 3.36 9.38
N HIS A 300 24.33 3.20 10.44
CA HIS A 300 25.72 2.75 10.31
C HIS A 300 25.82 1.38 9.62
N LYS A 301 24.95 0.42 9.98
CA LYS A 301 24.90 -0.90 9.32
C LYS A 301 24.49 -0.85 7.86
N ILE A 302 23.60 0.07 7.47
CA ILE A 302 23.22 0.29 6.07
C ILE A 302 24.41 0.83 5.27
N MET A 303 25.19 1.72 5.87
CA MET A 303 26.36 2.34 5.23
C MET A 303 27.59 1.42 5.17
N GLU A 304 27.71 0.47 6.09
CA GLU A 304 28.77 -0.55 6.09
C GLU A 304 28.65 -1.50 4.87
N PRO A 305 29.74 -1.75 4.14
CA PRO A 305 29.75 -2.79 3.10
C PRO A 305 29.36 -4.15 3.68
N ASN A 306 28.31 -4.76 3.14
CA ASN A 306 27.72 -6.02 3.65
C ASN A 306 27.30 -5.97 5.13
N GLY A 307 27.00 -4.77 5.67
CA GLY A 307 26.64 -4.61 7.08
C GLY A 307 25.29 -5.25 7.43
N ILE A 308 24.26 -4.98 6.62
CA ILE A 308 22.93 -5.59 6.73
C ILE A 308 22.22 -5.61 5.37
N LEU A 309 21.44 -6.65 5.10
CA LEU A 309 20.42 -6.68 4.05
C LEU A 309 19.05 -6.73 4.72
N ILE A 310 18.27 -5.66 4.59
CA ILE A 310 16.93 -5.54 5.18
C ILE A 310 15.93 -6.20 4.23
N VAL A 311 15.24 -7.22 4.74
CA VAL A 311 14.16 -7.89 4.02
C VAL A 311 12.83 -7.15 4.25
N PHE A 312 12.58 -6.70 5.50
CA PHE A 312 11.47 -5.84 5.91
C PHE A 312 11.77 -5.13 7.24
#